data_AF-A0A3C0CGN5-F1
#
_entry.id   AF-A0A3C0CGN5-F1
#
_cell.length_a   1.000
_cell.length_b   1.000
_cell.length_c   1.000
_cell.angle_alpha   90.00
_cell.angle_beta   90.00
_cell.angle_gamma   90.00
#
_symmetry.space_group_name_H-M   'P 1'
#
loop_
_entity.id
_entity.type
_entity.pdbx_description
1 polymer ?
#
loop_
_entity_poly.entity_id
_entity_poly.type
_entity_poly.pdbx_seq_one_letter_code
_entity_poly.pdbx_strand_id
1 'polypeptide(L)' 'MIGGTLYLAGRDARTGEYIPDPAPCSMCKRLIINAGIVRVIARRNRTEYSVTDVRDWIENDESLTGQFGY' A
#
# COMPACT_ATOMS: atom_id res chain seq x y z
N MET A 1 2.79 4.56 14.59
CA MET A 1 1.86 3.42 14.50
C MET A 1 2.69 2.14 14.39
N ILE A 2 3.64 1.95 15.30
CA ILE A 2 4.62 0.87 15.21
C ILE A 2 3.91 -0.46 15.47
N GLY A 3 4.12 -1.45 14.61
CA GLY A 3 3.41 -2.73 14.63
C GLY A 3 1.96 -2.64 14.13
N GLY A 4 1.53 -1.49 13.62
CA GLY A 4 0.14 -1.24 13.23
C GLY A 4 -0.27 -1.93 11.92
N THR A 5 -1.58 -2.07 11.71
CA THR A 5 -2.19 -2.47 10.44
C THR A 5 -2.97 -1.30 9.85
N LEU A 6 -2.68 -0.95 8.59
CA LEU A 6 -3.38 0.09 7.84
C LEU A 6 -4.50 -0.52 7.00
N TYR A 7 -5.71 0.03 7.08
CA TYR A 7 -6.80 -0.31 6.18
C TYR A 7 -6.92 0.78 5.11
N LEU A 8 -6.82 0.38 3.85
CA LEU A 8 -6.86 1.25 2.68
C LEU A 8 -8.11 0.97 1.85
N ALA A 9 -8.80 2.03 1.43
CA ALA A 9 -9.87 1.94 0.46
C ALA A 9 -9.79 3.12 -0.50
N GLY A 10 -9.79 2.84 -1.81
CA GLY A 10 -9.89 3.84 -2.86
C GLY A 10 -11.29 3.85 -3.45
N ARG A 11 -11.82 5.04 -3.74
CA ARG A 11 -13.05 5.20 -4.53
C ARG A 11 -12.79 6.20 -5.64
N ASP A 12 -13.30 5.92 -6.83
CA ASP A 12 -13.26 6.87 -7.94
C ASP A 12 -14.06 8.12 -7.57
N ALA A 13 -13.48 9.30 -7.78
CA ALA A 13 -14.09 10.56 -7.33
C ALA A 13 -15.32 10.96 -8.16
N ARG A 14 -15.46 10.45 -9.39
CA ARG A 14 -16.58 10.79 -10.29
C ARG A 14 -17.73 9.82 -10.11
N THR A 15 -17.44 8.52 -10.05
CA THR A 15 -18.47 7.47 -9.99
C THR A 15 -18.77 7.00 -8.57
N GLY A 16 -17.83 7.18 -7.64
CA GLY A 16 -17.91 6.61 -6.30
C GLY A 16 -17.67 5.10 -6.25
N GLU A 17 -17.36 4.45 -7.37
CA GLU A 17 -17.06 3.01 -7.39
C GLU A 17 -15.73 2.71 -6.70
N TYR A 18 -15.57 1.49 -6.18
CA TYR A 18 -14.29 1.07 -5.59
C TYR A 18 -13.19 1.02 -6.66
N ILE A 19 -11.99 1.45 -6.29
CA ILE A 19 -10.79 1.17 -7.08
C ILE A 19 -10.46 -0.31 -6.87
N PRO A 20 -10.33 -1.12 -7.95
CA PRO A 20 -10.21 -2.57 -7.83
C PRO A 20 -8.87 -3.05 -7.24
N ASP A 21 -7.80 -2.27 -7.37
CA ASP A 21 -6.51 -2.55 -6.74
C ASP A 21 -5.86 -1.26 -6.24
N PRO A 22 -6.36 -0.69 -5.13
CA PRO A 22 -5.82 0.55 -4.61
C PRO A 22 -4.47 0.27 -3.97
N ALA A 23 -3.45 0.97 -4.44
CA ALA A 23 -2.08 0.86 -3.93
C ALA A 23 -1.53 2.23 -3.52
N PRO A 24 -0.72 2.31 -2.46
CA PRO A 24 0.00 3.54 -2.14
C PRO A 24 1.05 3.85 -3.21
N CYS A 25 1.17 5.13 -3.57
CA CYS A 25 2.30 5.65 -4.35
C CYS A 25 3.62 5.51 -3.55
N SER A 26 4.80 5.72 -4.15
CA SER A 26 6.08 5.58 -3.42
C SER A 26 6.18 6.49 -2.21
N MET A 27 5.73 7.74 -2.33
CA MET A 27 5.78 8.68 -1.22
C MET A 27 4.99 8.12 -0.03
N CYS A 28 3.78 7.62 -0.29
CA CYS A 28 2.95 6.99 0.74
C CYS A 28 3.58 5.71 1.27
N LYS A 29 4.15 4.83 0.42
CA LYS A 29 4.86 3.62 0.86
C LYS A 29 5.98 3.97 1.85
N ARG A 30 6.78 5.00 1.54
CA ARG A 30 7.86 5.47 2.40
C ARG A 30 7.35 5.99 3.75
N LEU A 31 6.24 6.73 3.75
CA LEU A 31 5.61 7.20 4.99
C LEU A 31 5.05 6.03 5.83
N ILE A 32 4.45 5.03 5.19
CA ILE A 32 3.92 3.82 5.85
C ILE A 32 5.05 3.03 6.51
N ILE A 33 6.16 2.81 5.78
CA ILE A 33 7.37 2.17 6.30
C ILE A 33 7.90 2.93 7.52
N ASN A 34 8.12 4.24 7.38
CA ASN A 34 8.66 5.07 8.45
C ASN A 34 7.75 5.15 9.68
N ALA A 35 6.42 5.00 9.51
CA ALA A 35 5.47 4.97 10.61
C ALA A 35 5.50 3.67 11.44
N GLY A 36 6.25 2.66 10.96
CA GLY A 36 6.39 1.34 11.56
C GLY A 36 5.18 0.43 11.35
N ILE A 37 4.36 0.70 10.33
CA ILE A 37 3.21 -0.14 9.96
C ILE A 37 3.73 -1.45 9.35
N VAL A 38 3.15 -2.59 9.74
CA VAL A 38 3.63 -3.91 9.31
C VAL A 38 2.73 -4.55 8.26
N ARG A 39 1.48 -4.11 8.15
CA ARG A 39 0.50 -4.70 7.23
C ARG A 39 -0.41 -3.64 6.62
N VAL A 40 -0.70 -3.77 5.33
CA VAL A 40 -1.73 -2.99 4.64
C VAL A 40 -2.82 -3.92 4.12
N ILE A 41 -4.07 -3.62 4.46
CA ILE A 41 -5.25 -4.33 3.99
C ILE A 41 -6.01 -3.40 3.05
N ALA A 42 -5.98 -3.69 1.75
CA ALA A 42 -6.55 -2.84 0.72
C ALA A 42 -7.86 -3.43 0.17
N ARG A 43 -8.96 -2.68 0.30
CA ARG A 43 -10.28 -3.11 -0.17
C ARG A 43 -10.38 -3.03 -1.69
N ARG A 44 -10.79 -4.12 -2.33
CA ARG A 44 -10.95 -4.22 -3.79
C ARG A 44 -12.39 -3.99 -4.23
N ASN A 45 -13.34 -4.48 -3.44
CA ASN A 45 -14.77 -4.27 -3.66
C ASN A 45 -15.55 -4.50 -2.35
N ARG A 46 -16.86 -4.79 -2.44
CA ARG A 46 -17.73 -4.95 -1.26
C ARG A 46 -17.26 -6.06 -0.32
N THR A 47 -16.74 -7.17 -0.86
CA THR A 47 -16.46 -8.40 -0.13
C THR A 47 -14.99 -8.81 -0.16
N GLU A 48 -14.21 -8.31 -1.13
CA GLU A 48 -12.83 -8.73 -1.34
C GLU A 48 -11.82 -7.64 -0.96
N TYR A 49 -10.66 -8.09 -0.52
CA TYR A 49 -9.52 -7.26 -0.14
C TYR A 49 -8.20 -7.99 -0.45
N SER A 50 -7.13 -7.23 -0.59
CA SER A 50 -5.76 -7.74 -0.60
C SER A 50 -5.07 -7.43 0.73
N VAL A 51 -4.06 -8.23 1.06
CA VAL A 51 -3.19 -8.01 2.22
C VAL A 51 -1.77 -7.96 1.71
N THR A 52 -1.03 -6.96 2.15
CA THR A 52 0.38 -6.78 1.82
C THR A 52 1.18 -6.66 3.10
N ASP A 53 2.25 -7.46 3.23
CA ASP A 53 3.25 -7.25 4.26
C ASP A 53 4.11 -6.05 3.83
N VAL A 54 4.27 -5.07 4.71
CA VAL A 54 5.05 -3.86 4.39
C VAL A 54 6.53 -4.21 4.19
N ARG A 55 7.00 -5.32 4.78
CA ARG A 55 8.36 -5.81 4.59
C ARG A 55 8.66 -6.18 3.15
N ASP A 56 7.66 -6.68 2.41
CA ASP A 56 7.82 -7.04 1.00
C ASP A 56 8.21 -5.83 0.14
N TRP A 57 7.78 -4.62 0.50
CA TRP A 57 8.18 -3.40 -0.22
C TRP A 57 9.64 -3.05 -0.02
N ILE A 58 10.20 -3.38 1.14
CA ILE A 58 11.59 -3.12 1.45
C ILE A 58 12.46 -4.17 0.77
N GLU A 59 12.10 -5.45 0.86
CA GLU A 59 12.89 -6.55 0.31
C GLU A 59 12.92 -6.55 -1.23
N ASN A 60 11.86 -6.05 -1.87
CA ASN A 60 11.75 -5.93 -3.33
C ASN A 60 11.89 -4.48 -3.83
N ASP A 61 12.50 -3.59 -3.04
CA ASP A 61 12.71 -2.21 -3.47
C ASP A 61 13.75 -2.15 -4.61
N GLU A 62 13.36 -1.61 -5.76
CA GLU A 62 14.21 -1.53 -6.97
C GLU A 62 15.52 -0.77 -6.70
N SER A 63 15.52 0.19 -5.78
CA SER A 63 16.72 0.94 -5.39
C SER A 63 17.79 0.07 -4.75
N LEU A 64 17.42 -1.07 -4.13
CA LEU A 64 18.38 -2.04 -3.59
C LEU A 64 19.16 -2.77 -4.67
N THR A 65 18.62 -2.83 -5.89
CA THR A 65 19.29 -3.43 -7.06
C THR A 65 20.03 -2.40 -7.91
N GLY A 66 20.12 -1.15 -7.45
CA GLY A 66 20.78 -0.05 -8.17
C GLY A 66 19.98 0.50 -9.34
N GLN A 67 18.72 0.08 -9.52
CA GLN A 67 17.78 0.73 -10.42
C GLN A 67 17.17 1.93 -9.71
N PHE A 68 17.60 3.13 -10.11
CA PHE A 68 16.98 4.37 -9.66
C PHE A 68 15.77 4.66 -10.54
N GLY A 69 14.57 4.39 -10.03
CA GLY A 69 13.31 4.75 -10.65
C GLY A 69 12.21 4.89 -9.62
N TYR A 70 11.48 6.00 -9.70
CA TYR A 70 10.09 6.03 -9.24
C TYR A 70 9.18 6.30 -10.43
#